data_AF-A0A9D6QGG3-F1
#
_entry.id   AF-A0A9D6QGG3-F1
#
_cell.length_a   1.000
_cell.length_b   1.000
_cell.length_c   1.000
_cell.angle_alpha   90.00
_cell.angle_beta   90.00
_cell.angle_gamma   90.00
#
_symmetry.space_group_name_H-M   'P 1'
#
loop_
_entity.id
_entity.type
_entity.pdbx_description
1 polymer ?
#
loop_
_entity_poly.entity_id
_entity_poly.type
_entity_poly.pdbx_seq_one_letter_code
_entity_poly.pdbx_strand_id
1 'polypeptide(L)'
;MQELLERLGRGDTQIMAMCQQANHAWSDFLEELRGADTGTLSARLGFFEPTFTRIFGSQRFGQNMMTWTGFAALYDTNAGWGQNLDRAKQLAEAFARSNCSAEVKSEARSCVISYELERHVQSPTPSAPAPTPTADSPQKKRRW
;
A
#
# COMPACT_ATOMS: atom_id res chain seq x y z
N MET A 1 -12.11 7.72 -5.84
CA MET A 1 -12.23 7.42 -7.30
C MET A 1 -13.44 7.99 -8.03
N GLN A 2 -14.66 8.00 -7.46
CA GLN A 2 -15.87 8.40 -8.19
C GLN A 2 -15.83 9.84 -8.75
N GLU A 3 -15.32 10.80 -7.96
CA GLU A 3 -15.20 12.19 -8.40
C GLU A 3 -14.24 12.37 -9.59
N LEU A 4 -13.17 11.56 -9.68
CA LEU A 4 -12.27 11.56 -10.83
C LEU A 4 -13.03 11.17 -12.11
N LEU A 5 -13.79 10.09 -12.05
CA LEU A 5 -14.57 9.57 -13.18
C LEU A 5 -15.69 10.52 -13.59
N GLU A 6 -16.35 11.17 -12.62
CA GLU A 6 -17.36 12.19 -12.89
C GLU A 6 -16.78 13.38 -13.66
N ARG A 7 -15.66 13.94 -13.18
CA ARG A 7 -15.03 15.08 -13.83
C ARG A 7 -14.44 14.70 -15.21
N LEU A 8 -13.87 13.50 -15.36
CA LEU A 8 -13.44 12.97 -16.65
C LEU A 8 -14.62 12.84 -17.63
N GLY A 9 -15.76 12.30 -17.17
CA GLY A 9 -16.98 12.17 -17.97
C GLY A 9 -17.57 13.52 -18.42
N ARG A 10 -17.29 14.60 -17.68
CA ARG A 10 -17.64 15.98 -18.06
C ARG A 10 -16.63 16.66 -18.99
N GLY A 11 -15.53 15.98 -19.33
CA GLY A 11 -14.46 16.54 -20.16
C GLY A 11 -13.60 17.59 -19.44
N ASP A 12 -13.50 17.53 -18.11
CA ASP A 12 -12.62 18.42 -17.36
C ASP A 12 -11.14 18.10 -17.66
N THR A 13 -10.54 18.93 -18.50
CA THR A 13 -9.16 18.79 -18.96
C THR A 13 -8.14 19.10 -17.87
N GLN A 14 -8.52 19.79 -16.78
CA GLN A 14 -7.61 20.14 -15.70
C GLN A 14 -7.13 18.91 -14.91
N ILE A 15 -7.91 17.82 -14.94
CA ILE A 15 -7.56 16.57 -14.26
C ILE A 15 -6.21 16.04 -14.72
N MET A 16 -5.88 16.13 -16.01
CA MET A 16 -4.60 15.66 -16.53
C MET A 16 -3.44 16.43 -15.90
N ALA A 17 -3.55 17.75 -15.80
CA ALA A 17 -2.56 18.59 -15.15
C ALA A 17 -2.44 18.30 -13.64
N MET A 18 -3.57 18.07 -12.96
CA MET A 18 -3.58 17.69 -11.54
C MET A 18 -2.91 16.33 -11.31
N CYS A 19 -3.21 15.33 -12.13
CA CYS A 19 -2.58 14.01 -12.05
C CYS A 19 -1.07 14.08 -12.34
N GLN A 20 -0.64 14.91 -13.30
CA GLN A 20 0.78 15.13 -13.56
C GLN A 20 1.48 15.75 -12.35
N GLN A 21 0.88 16.76 -11.72
CA GLN A 21 1.42 17.38 -10.50
C GLN A 21 1.48 16.39 -9.34
N ALA A 22 0.45 15.54 -9.18
CA ALA A 22 0.41 14.49 -8.18
C ALA A 22 1.53 13.45 -8.38
N ASN A 23 1.76 13.01 -9.63
CA ASN A 23 2.84 12.09 -9.96
C ASN A 23 4.22 12.71 -9.69
N HIS A 24 4.40 13.99 -10.00
CA HIS A 24 5.65 14.68 -9.70
C HIS A 24 5.89 14.77 -8.19
N ALA A 25 4.87 15.18 -7.43
CA ALA A 25 4.94 15.23 -5.97
C ALA A 25 5.29 13.87 -5.36
N TRP A 26 4.69 12.78 -5.86
CA TRP A 26 5.03 11.42 -5.42
C TRP A 26 6.45 11.00 -5.80
N SER A 27 6.88 11.33 -7.01
CA SER A 27 8.24 11.02 -7.48
C SER A 27 9.27 11.69 -6.57
N ASP A 28 9.09 12.99 -6.29
CA ASP A 28 9.97 13.75 -5.42
C ASP A 28 9.96 13.19 -3.98
N PHE A 29 8.77 12.88 -3.45
CA PHE A 29 8.62 12.29 -2.11
C PHE A 29 9.30 10.92 -1.98
N LEU A 30 9.10 10.05 -2.96
CA LEU A 30 9.68 8.70 -2.96
C LEU A 30 11.19 8.74 -3.18
N GLU A 31 11.68 9.71 -3.94
CA GLU A 31 13.10 9.93 -4.19
C GLU A 31 13.82 10.50 -2.97
N GLU A 32 13.25 11.54 -2.33
CA GLU A 32 13.78 12.12 -1.09
C GLU A 32 13.91 11.06 0.00
N LEU A 33 12.95 10.14 0.06
CA LEU A 33 12.87 9.06 1.05
C LEU A 33 13.39 7.73 0.53
N ARG A 34 14.23 7.73 -0.52
CA ARG A 34 14.82 6.50 -1.06
C ARG A 34 15.70 5.86 0.01
N GLY A 35 15.35 4.64 0.42
CA GLY A 35 16.02 3.91 1.50
C GLY A 35 15.53 4.23 2.92
N ALA A 36 14.59 5.16 3.08
CA ALA A 36 13.96 5.41 4.37
C ALA A 36 13.10 4.21 4.82
N ASP A 37 13.02 4.02 6.14
CA ASP A 37 12.22 2.99 6.77
C ASP A 37 10.73 3.36 6.83
N THR A 38 9.87 2.37 7.11
CA THR A 38 8.42 2.55 7.16
C THR A 38 8.00 3.63 8.17
N GLY A 39 8.73 3.77 9.29
CA GLY A 39 8.43 4.79 10.30
C GLY A 39 8.65 6.21 9.80
N THR A 40 9.75 6.45 9.08
CA THR A 40 10.02 7.75 8.46
C THR A 40 8.98 8.07 7.39
N LEU A 41 8.62 7.10 6.56
CA LEU A 41 7.54 7.25 5.56
C LEU A 41 6.21 7.63 6.24
N SER A 42 5.79 6.88 7.26
CA SER A 42 4.49 7.11 7.92
C SER A 42 4.41 8.48 8.59
N ALA A 43 5.50 8.96 9.19
CA ALA A 43 5.58 10.29 9.78
C ALA A 43 5.47 11.39 8.71
N ARG A 44 6.17 11.24 7.58
CA ARG A 44 6.18 12.24 6.49
C ARG A 44 4.86 12.28 5.71
N LEU A 45 4.14 11.16 5.60
CA LEU A 45 2.84 11.11 4.90
C LEU A 45 1.80 12.08 5.49
N GLY A 46 1.78 12.26 6.82
CA GLY A 46 0.84 13.20 7.47
C GLY A 46 1.05 14.65 7.03
N PHE A 47 2.30 15.07 6.84
CA PHE A 47 2.63 16.40 6.33
C PHE A 47 2.44 16.53 4.81
N PHE A 48 2.29 15.39 4.12
CA PHE A 48 2.15 15.33 2.67
C PHE A 48 0.70 15.49 2.22
N GLU A 49 -0.28 15.09 3.04
CA GLU A 49 -1.72 15.19 2.75
C GLU A 49 -2.20 16.59 2.30
N PRO A 50 -1.78 17.72 2.93
CA PRO A 50 -2.17 19.05 2.48
C PRO A 50 -1.75 19.38 1.04
N THR A 51 -0.66 18.80 0.55
CA THR A 51 -0.18 19.00 -0.82
C THR A 51 -1.21 18.52 -1.84
N PHE A 52 -1.85 17.37 -1.60
CA PHE A 52 -2.86 16.83 -2.51
C PHE A 52 -4.18 17.57 -2.41
N THR A 53 -4.53 18.06 -1.22
CA THR A 53 -5.70 18.95 -1.07
C THR A 53 -5.54 20.21 -1.93
N ARG A 54 -4.33 20.78 -1.98
CA ARG A 54 -4.01 21.93 -2.82
C ARG A 54 -4.02 21.61 -4.32
N ILE A 55 -3.44 20.48 -4.73
CA ILE A 55 -3.40 20.06 -6.15
C ILE A 55 -4.82 19.85 -6.70
N PHE A 56 -5.67 19.16 -5.94
CA PHE A 56 -6.99 18.75 -6.41
C PHE A 56 -8.12 19.73 -6.05
N GLY A 57 -7.81 20.78 -5.28
CA GLY A 57 -8.74 21.87 -4.92
C GLY A 57 -9.88 21.45 -3.99
N SER A 58 -9.87 20.22 -3.48
CA SER A 58 -10.88 19.65 -2.60
C SER A 58 -10.21 18.70 -1.63
N GLN A 59 -10.58 18.77 -0.36
CA GLN A 59 -10.04 17.89 0.67
C GLN A 59 -10.37 16.43 0.36
N ARG A 60 -11.65 16.11 0.16
CA ARG A 60 -12.10 14.75 -0.14
C ARG A 60 -11.47 14.22 -1.43
N PHE A 61 -11.36 15.06 -2.45
CA PHE A 61 -10.76 14.63 -3.72
C PHE A 61 -9.26 14.40 -3.57
N GLY A 62 -8.56 15.33 -2.92
CA GLY A 62 -7.12 15.24 -2.66
C GLY A 62 -6.75 14.04 -1.79
N GLN A 63 -7.49 13.79 -0.72
CA GLN A 63 -7.29 12.61 0.15
C GLN A 63 -7.40 11.30 -0.63
N ASN A 64 -8.42 11.19 -1.48
CA ASN A 64 -8.56 10.02 -2.35
C ASN A 64 -7.39 9.93 -3.32
N MET A 65 -7.15 10.99 -4.08
CA MET A 65 -6.15 10.99 -5.14
C MET A 65 -4.73 10.81 -4.62
N MET A 66 -4.41 11.27 -3.40
CA MET A 66 -3.14 11.01 -2.74
C MET A 66 -2.82 9.51 -2.74
N THR A 67 -3.75 8.69 -2.27
CA THR A 67 -3.54 7.24 -2.16
C THR A 67 -3.43 6.59 -3.54
N TRP A 68 -4.41 6.84 -4.43
CA TRP A 68 -4.46 6.24 -5.76
C TRP A 68 -3.23 6.59 -6.60
N THR A 69 -2.82 7.86 -6.60
CA THR A 69 -1.63 8.28 -7.36
C THR A 69 -0.34 7.76 -6.75
N GLY A 70 -0.28 7.53 -5.43
CA GLY A 70 0.89 6.99 -4.77
C GLY A 70 1.16 5.54 -5.13
N PHE A 71 0.11 4.72 -5.17
CA PHE A 71 0.23 3.34 -5.65
C PHE A 71 0.46 3.29 -7.17
N ALA A 72 -0.22 4.14 -7.95
CA ALA A 72 -0.01 4.23 -9.39
C ALA A 72 1.42 4.66 -9.75
N ALA A 73 2.10 5.47 -8.94
CA ALA A 73 3.49 5.87 -9.16
C ALA A 73 4.48 4.68 -9.04
N LEU A 74 4.09 3.60 -8.38
CA LEU A 74 4.91 2.39 -8.19
C LEU A 74 4.46 1.22 -9.07
N TYR A 75 3.26 1.29 -9.65
CA TYR A 75 2.63 0.21 -10.40
C TYR A 75 2.79 0.41 -11.91
N ASP A 76 3.28 -0.60 -12.61
CA ASP A 76 3.32 -0.64 -14.07
C ASP A 76 2.19 -1.52 -14.61
N THR A 77 1.48 -1.05 -15.64
CA THR A 77 0.32 -1.79 -16.18
C THR A 77 0.70 -3.06 -16.94
N ASN A 78 1.94 -3.18 -17.42
CA ASN A 78 2.43 -4.36 -18.13
C ASN A 78 3.15 -5.34 -17.20
N ALA A 79 3.94 -4.83 -16.25
CA ALA A 79 4.79 -5.62 -15.35
C ALA A 79 4.23 -5.76 -13.92
N GLY A 80 3.12 -5.09 -13.60
CA GLY A 80 2.57 -5.03 -12.26
C GLY A 80 3.51 -4.30 -11.30
N TRP A 81 3.76 -4.91 -10.13
CA TRP A 81 4.64 -4.33 -9.12
C TRP A 81 6.13 -4.47 -9.42
N GLY A 82 6.55 -5.50 -10.17
CA GLY A 82 7.96 -5.75 -10.50
C GLY A 82 8.92 -5.56 -9.31
N GLN A 83 9.96 -4.74 -9.52
CA GLN A 83 10.96 -4.40 -8.48
C GLN A 83 10.42 -3.45 -7.39
N ASN A 84 9.26 -2.82 -7.61
CA ASN A 84 8.65 -1.90 -6.66
C ASN A 84 7.77 -2.61 -5.62
N LEU A 85 7.61 -3.93 -5.67
CA LEU A 85 6.70 -4.67 -4.79
C LEU A 85 6.96 -4.41 -3.31
N ASP A 86 8.22 -4.52 -2.86
CA ASP A 86 8.56 -4.29 -1.47
C ASP A 86 8.33 -2.83 -1.07
N ARG A 87 8.59 -1.89 -1.99
CA ARG A 87 8.33 -0.47 -1.75
C ARG A 87 6.84 -0.18 -1.66
N ALA A 88 6.01 -0.82 -2.48
CA ALA A 88 4.55 -0.69 -2.44
C ALA A 88 3.97 -1.24 -1.14
N LYS A 89 4.48 -2.39 -0.65
CA LYS A 89 4.12 -2.92 0.68
C LYS A 89 4.51 -1.96 1.79
N GLN A 90 5.71 -1.39 1.71
CA GLN A 90 6.20 -0.43 2.68
C GLN A 90 5.34 0.84 2.70
N LEU A 91 4.91 1.32 1.53
CA LEU A 91 3.99 2.45 1.40
C LEU A 91 2.61 2.13 2.01
N ALA A 92 2.07 0.95 1.76
CA ALA A 92 0.81 0.51 2.36
C ALA A 92 0.88 0.46 3.90
N GLU A 93 1.95 -0.10 4.43
CA GLU A 93 2.20 -0.13 5.88
C GLU A 93 2.40 1.28 6.44
N ALA A 94 3.12 2.14 5.71
CA ALA A 94 3.32 3.53 6.10
C ALA A 94 2.01 4.30 6.18
N PHE A 95 1.10 4.12 5.21
CA PHE A 95 -0.25 4.71 5.28
C PHE A 95 -1.00 4.24 6.52
N ALA A 96 -1.00 2.93 6.81
CA ALA A 96 -1.68 2.38 7.98
C ALA A 96 -1.16 2.97 9.31
N ARG A 97 0.15 3.21 9.40
CA ARG A 97 0.84 3.76 10.58
C ARG A 97 0.93 5.29 10.61
N SER A 98 0.50 5.97 9.55
CA SER A 98 0.66 7.42 9.42
C SER A 98 -0.25 8.21 10.35
N ASN A 99 0.02 9.52 10.48
CA ASN A 99 -0.90 10.48 11.09
C ASN A 99 -1.91 11.09 10.09
N CYS A 100 -2.04 10.50 8.89
CA CYS A 100 -3.06 10.93 7.93
C CYS A 100 -4.47 10.72 8.48
N SER A 101 -5.43 11.40 7.86
CA SER A 101 -6.85 11.24 8.15
C SER A 101 -7.35 9.80 7.99
N ALA A 102 -8.44 9.46 8.66
CA ALA A 102 -9.04 8.13 8.59
C ALA A 102 -9.51 7.79 7.17
N GLU A 103 -9.97 8.80 6.43
CA GLU A 103 -10.38 8.73 5.03
C GLU A 103 -9.20 8.30 4.14
N VAL A 104 -8.03 8.94 4.31
CA VAL A 104 -6.81 8.56 3.57
C VAL A 104 -6.41 7.13 3.89
N LYS A 105 -6.44 6.72 5.16
CA LYS A 105 -6.10 5.33 5.55
C LYS A 105 -7.08 4.32 4.96
N SER A 106 -8.37 4.64 4.97
CA SER A 106 -9.42 3.80 4.38
C SER A 106 -9.21 3.66 2.87
N GLU A 107 -8.98 4.76 2.15
CA GLU A 107 -8.79 4.73 0.70
C GLU A 107 -7.48 4.02 0.32
N ALA A 108 -6.41 4.18 1.12
CA ALA A 108 -5.17 3.44 0.94
C ALA A 108 -5.40 1.92 1.03
N ARG A 109 -6.22 1.47 1.99
CA ARG A 109 -6.62 0.06 2.07
C ARG A 109 -7.42 -0.38 0.85
N SER A 110 -8.33 0.46 0.35
CA SER A 110 -9.04 0.18 -0.91
C SER A 110 -8.08 0.03 -2.08
N CYS A 111 -7.05 0.87 -2.19
CA CYS A 111 -6.01 0.73 -3.21
C CYS A 111 -5.25 -0.59 -3.09
N VAL A 112 -4.83 -0.97 -1.89
CA VAL A 112 -4.13 -2.24 -1.61
C VAL A 112 -4.95 -3.44 -2.11
N ILE A 113 -6.27 -3.42 -1.89
CA ILE A 113 -7.18 -4.46 -2.38
C ILE A 113 -7.31 -4.40 -3.91
N SER A 114 -7.55 -3.22 -4.47
CA SER A 114 -7.78 -3.03 -5.91
C SER A 114 -6.57 -3.38 -6.78
N TYR A 115 -5.36 -3.12 -6.30
CA TYR A 115 -4.12 -3.51 -6.97
C TYR A 115 -3.63 -4.90 -6.55
N GLU A 116 -4.46 -5.68 -5.83
CA GLU A 116 -4.18 -7.04 -5.36
C GLU A 116 -2.87 -7.18 -4.55
N LEU A 117 -2.39 -6.10 -3.94
CA LEU A 117 -1.13 -6.09 -3.20
C LEU A 117 -1.16 -7.04 -1.99
N GLU A 118 -2.35 -7.26 -1.40
CA GLU A 118 -2.59 -8.25 -0.34
C GLU A 118 -2.19 -9.69 -0.72
N ARG A 119 -2.39 -10.10 -1.97
CA ARG A 119 -2.04 -11.46 -2.43
C ARG A 119 -0.54 -11.72 -2.37
N HIS A 120 0.26 -10.65 -2.41
CA HIS A 120 1.72 -10.72 -2.28
C HIS A 120 2.20 -10.57 -0.83
N VAL A 121 1.32 -10.23 0.11
CA VAL A 121 1.61 -10.21 1.56
C VAL A 121 1.42 -11.60 2.18
N GLN A 122 0.58 -12.45 1.56
CA GLN A 122 0.38 -13.84 1.97
C GLN A 122 1.13 -14.81 1.06
N SER A 123 2.40 -15.03 1.36
CA SER A 123 3.04 -16.33 1.10
C SER A 123 3.77 -16.77 2.37
N PRO A 124 3.05 -17.22 3.41
CA PRO A 124 3.69 -18.09 4.38
C PRO A 124 3.97 -19.41 3.65
N THR A 125 5.25 -19.74 3.50
CA THR A 125 5.71 -21.10 3.23
C THR A 125 4.87 -22.08 4.07
N PRO A 126 4.30 -23.15 3.50
CA PRO A 126 3.69 -24.18 4.33
C PRO A 126 4.82 -24.79 5.17
N SER A 127 4.88 -24.40 6.44
CA SER A 127 5.75 -25.04 7.42
C SER A 127 5.46 -26.53 7.38
N ALA A 128 6.50 -27.31 7.09
CA ALA A 128 6.45 -28.76 7.06
C ALA A 128 5.72 -29.30 8.31
N PRO A 129 4.86 -30.32 8.16
CA PRO A 129 4.17 -30.90 9.31
C PRO A 129 5.21 -31.46 10.30
N ALA A 130 5.06 -31.10 11.56
CA ALA A 130 5.88 -31.59 12.67
C ALA A 130 5.90 -33.13 12.68
N PRO A 131 7.03 -33.77 13.03
CA PRO A 131 7.12 -35.22 13.08
C PRO A 131 6.18 -35.77 14.16
N THR A 132 5.27 -36.63 13.75
CA THR A 132 4.37 -37.41 14.60
C THR A 132 5.19 -38.23 15.61
N PRO A 133 4.86 -38.24 16.91
CA PRO A 133 5.48 -39.16 17.85
C PRO A 133 5.02 -40.59 17.54
N THR A 134 5.96 -41.43 17.12
CA THR A 134 5.76 -42.86 16.93
C THR A 134 5.45 -43.50 18.28
N ALA A 135 4.21 -43.98 18.45
CA ALA A 135 3.88 -44.91 19.51
C ALA A 135 4.48 -46.27 19.15
N ASP A 136 5.43 -46.74 19.97
CA ASP A 136 5.82 -48.14 19.98
C ASP A 136 5.97 -48.60 21.44
N SER A 137 5.03 -49.45 21.87
CA SER A 137 5.11 -50.25 23.09
C SER A 137 5.57 -51.65 22.68
N PRO A 138 6.35 -52.40 23.49
CA PRO A 138 5.67 -53.23 24.49
C PRO A 138 6.45 -53.55 25.79
N GLN A 139 5.64 -53.94 26.79
CA GLN A 139 5.93 -54.65 28.04
C GLN A 139 7.25 -55.43 28.14
N LYS A 140 7.92 -55.35 29.30
CA LYS A 140 8.68 -56.48 29.86
C LYS A 140 8.57 -56.57 31.38
N LYS A 141 8.08 -57.75 31.81
CA LYS A 141 8.04 -58.32 33.16
C LYS A 141 9.39 -58.26 33.88
N ARG A 142 9.37 -58.03 35.21
CA ARG A 142 10.20 -58.66 36.27
C ARG A 142 9.72 -58.08 37.62
N ARG A 143 8.93 -58.82 38.42
CA ARG A 143 9.38 -59.69 39.54
C ARG A 143 10.63 -59.11 40.21
N TRP A 144 10.49 -58.59 41.44
CA TRP A 144 10.97 -59.15 42.71
C TRP A 144 10.04 -58.68 43.82
#